data_AF-A0A538S989-F1
#
_entry.id   AF-A0A538S989-F1
#
_cell.length_a   1.000
_cell.length_b   1.000
_cell.length_c   1.000
_cell.angle_alpha   90.00
_cell.angle_beta   90.00
_cell.angle_gamma   90.00
#
_symmetry.space_group_name_H-M   'P 1'
#
loop_
_entity.id
_entity.type
_entity.pdbx_description
1 polymer ?
#
loop_
_entity_poly.entity_id
_entity_poly.type
_entity_poly.pdbx_seq_one_letter_code
_entity_poly.pdbx_strand_id
1 'polypeptide(L)'
;AGTVDLGLMASADFLRLTDRFEMLQPALGVAARGTVQSVLLFSRRPAGSLAGALVSITPETSTSIKLLRLLLDVRRGLPGVRYVRGLEPAQGDALLMIGDRAMRMRSQAPQGFTHALDLGSDWLEWTGLPFVYALWAVRGTLEAAVKTELGAFLDASLAAGLASLPEVARQQTEAGWTPAEMEAYLRRFHYRLGPEDLKGLERFEELLRRHDLIAHD
;
A
#
# COMPACT_ATOMS: atom_id res chain seq x y z
N ALA A 1 11.64 -10.51 -16.00
CA ALA A 1 10.22 -10.72 -15.65
C ALA A 1 9.79 -12.11 -16.13
N GLY A 2 8.89 -12.79 -15.43
CA GLY A 2 8.31 -14.07 -15.90
C GLY A 2 8.87 -15.35 -15.26
N THR A 3 9.74 -15.28 -14.26
CA THR A 3 10.34 -16.44 -13.58
C THR A 3 9.66 -16.84 -12.27
N VAL A 4 8.60 -16.13 -11.88
CA VAL A 4 7.88 -16.35 -10.62
C VAL A 4 6.42 -16.64 -10.93
N ASP A 5 5.88 -17.70 -10.35
CA ASP A 5 4.51 -18.17 -10.59
C ASP A 5 3.51 -17.72 -9.52
N LEU A 6 4.00 -17.34 -8.34
CA LEU A 6 3.21 -16.87 -7.21
C LEU A 6 4.00 -15.80 -6.44
N GLY A 7 3.33 -14.72 -6.05
CA GLY A 7 3.93 -13.74 -5.14
C GLY A 7 2.92 -12.75 -4.58
N LEU A 8 3.31 -12.09 -3.48
CA LEU A 8 2.61 -10.91 -3.01
C LEU A 8 2.90 -9.76 -3.99
N MET A 9 1.86 -9.31 -4.67
CA MET A 9 1.93 -8.32 -5.74
C MET A 9 1.23 -7.03 -5.30
N ALA A 10 1.83 -5.88 -5.60
CA ALA A 10 1.19 -4.59 -5.39
C ALA A 10 -0.14 -4.54 -6.18
N SER A 11 -1.22 -4.07 -5.56
CA SER A 11 -2.54 -3.99 -6.21
C SER A 11 -2.52 -3.27 -7.55
N ALA A 12 -1.77 -2.16 -7.67
CA ALA A 12 -1.66 -1.46 -8.95
C ALA A 12 -0.97 -2.29 -10.05
N ASP A 13 0.02 -3.11 -9.69
CA ASP A 13 0.67 -4.02 -10.63
C ASP A 13 -0.26 -5.17 -11.01
N PHE A 14 -0.96 -5.75 -10.04
CA PHE A 14 -1.95 -6.80 -10.28
C PHE A 14 -3.02 -6.35 -11.28
N LEU A 15 -3.60 -5.16 -11.08
CA LEU A 15 -4.62 -4.59 -11.97
C LEU A 15 -4.11 -4.36 -13.41
N ARG A 16 -2.79 -4.23 -13.60
CA ARG A 16 -2.14 -4.09 -14.91
C ARG A 16 -1.79 -5.42 -15.57
N LEU A 17 -1.83 -6.51 -14.80
CA LEU A 17 -1.35 -7.84 -15.16
C LEU A 17 -2.45 -8.89 -15.11
N THR A 18 -3.73 -8.48 -15.07
CA THR A 18 -4.89 -9.38 -15.00
C THR A 18 -5.05 -10.27 -16.24
N ASP A 19 -4.34 -9.97 -17.33
CA ASP A 19 -4.22 -10.81 -18.52
C ASP A 19 -3.32 -12.03 -18.31
N ARG A 20 -2.45 -12.01 -17.29
CA ARG A 20 -1.42 -13.04 -17.03
C ARG A 20 -1.48 -13.62 -15.63
N PHE A 21 -2.02 -12.87 -14.67
CA PHE A 21 -2.11 -13.25 -13.28
C PHE A 21 -3.55 -13.14 -12.80
N GLU A 22 -3.93 -14.05 -11.93
CA GLU A 22 -5.21 -14.05 -11.22
C GLU A 22 -4.95 -13.97 -9.71
N MET A 23 -5.96 -13.54 -8.96
CA MET A 23 -5.91 -13.54 -7.51
C MET A 23 -5.97 -14.97 -7.00
N LEU A 24 -4.98 -15.38 -6.20
CA LEU A 24 -4.96 -16.70 -5.57
C LEU A 24 -6.16 -16.86 -4.64
N GLN A 25 -6.73 -18.07 -4.58
CA GLN A 25 -7.80 -18.42 -3.65
C GLN A 25 -7.29 -19.33 -2.52
N PRO A 26 -7.71 -19.12 -1.25
CA PRO A 26 -8.57 -18.02 -0.79
C PRO A 26 -7.89 -16.65 -0.97
N ALA A 27 -8.69 -15.58 -1.06
CA ALA A 27 -8.19 -14.24 -1.29
C ALA A 27 -7.37 -13.75 -0.08
N LEU A 28 -6.05 -13.69 -0.25
CA LEU A 28 -5.10 -13.24 0.77
C LEU A 28 -4.36 -11.99 0.30
N GLY A 29 -4.01 -11.10 1.24
CA GLY A 29 -3.28 -9.88 0.90
C GLY A 29 -2.92 -9.01 2.10
N VAL A 30 -2.71 -7.74 1.84
CA VAL A 30 -2.43 -6.71 2.83
C VAL A 30 -3.41 -5.57 2.58
N ALA A 31 -4.50 -5.56 3.35
CA ALA A 31 -5.51 -4.52 3.30
C ALA A 31 -5.69 -3.88 4.67
N ALA A 32 -6.25 -2.68 4.74
CA ALA A 32 -6.61 -2.05 6.01
C ALA A 32 -7.79 -1.10 5.83
N ARG A 33 -8.55 -0.92 6.92
CA ARG A 33 -9.58 0.12 7.00
C ARG A 33 -9.05 1.32 7.79
N GLY A 34 -8.65 2.36 7.07
CA GLY A 34 -8.15 3.60 7.66
C GLY A 34 -6.64 3.59 7.91
N THR A 35 -6.21 4.06 9.07
CA THR A 35 -4.81 4.41 9.37
C THR A 35 -3.88 3.19 9.40
N VAL A 36 -2.89 3.16 8.52
CA VAL A 36 -1.86 2.09 8.46
C VAL A 36 -0.52 2.48 9.07
N GLN A 37 -0.21 3.77 9.22
CA GLN A 37 1.05 4.30 9.76
C GLN A 37 2.33 3.96 8.99
N SER A 38 2.22 3.23 7.88
CA SER A 38 3.33 2.81 7.03
C SER A 38 3.17 3.20 5.56
N VAL A 39 2.15 4.00 5.21
CA VAL A 39 2.00 4.61 3.88
C VAL A 39 1.65 6.07 4.11
N LEU A 40 2.67 6.92 4.07
CA LEU A 40 2.58 8.30 4.56
C LEU A 40 3.12 9.30 3.54
N LEU A 41 2.40 10.41 3.37
CA LEU A 41 2.88 11.60 2.69
C LEU A 41 3.34 12.60 3.75
N PHE A 42 4.66 12.76 3.88
CA PHE A 42 5.24 13.82 4.68
C PHE A 42 5.35 15.07 3.84
N SER A 43 5.04 16.23 4.40
CA SER A 43 5.04 17.48 3.63
C SER A 43 5.36 18.70 4.49
N ARG A 44 5.88 19.74 3.84
CA ARG A 44 6.18 21.04 4.47
C ARG A 44 4.95 21.91 4.71
N ARG A 45 3.83 21.57 4.06
CA ARG A 45 2.55 22.29 4.12
C ARG A 45 1.40 21.27 4.13
N PRO A 46 0.19 21.65 4.57
CA PRO A 46 -0.96 20.74 4.55
C PRO A 46 -1.20 20.16 3.15
N ALA A 47 -1.68 18.91 3.09
CA ALA A 47 -1.88 18.21 1.82
C ALA A 47 -2.79 18.97 0.83
N GLY A 48 -3.78 19.72 1.33
CA GLY A 48 -4.66 20.58 0.51
C GLY A 48 -3.97 21.80 -0.10
N SER A 49 -2.73 22.11 0.28
CA SER A 49 -1.94 23.25 -0.19
C SER A 49 -0.72 22.82 -1.01
N LEU A 50 -0.76 21.63 -1.61
CA LEU A 50 0.35 21.06 -2.41
C LEU A 50 0.23 21.34 -3.91
N ALA A 51 -0.63 22.26 -4.36
CA ALA A 51 -0.63 22.70 -5.75
C ALA A 51 0.78 23.16 -6.18
N GLY A 52 1.24 22.70 -7.35
CA GLY A 52 2.58 22.97 -7.87
C GLY A 52 3.74 22.27 -7.15
N ALA A 53 3.46 21.46 -6.13
CA ALA A 53 4.50 20.86 -5.29
C ALA A 53 5.35 19.83 -6.05
N LEU A 54 6.62 19.74 -5.67
CA LEU A 54 7.50 18.65 -6.09
C LEU A 54 7.51 17.55 -5.01
N VAL A 55 6.96 16.39 -5.36
CA VAL A 55 6.81 15.25 -4.44
C VAL A 55 7.84 14.18 -4.78
N SER A 56 8.71 13.86 -3.82
CA SER A 56 9.61 12.71 -3.92
C SER A 56 8.83 11.42 -3.68
N ILE A 57 9.12 10.41 -4.49
CA ILE A 57 8.55 9.06 -4.35
C ILE A 57 9.70 8.06 -4.22
N THR A 58 9.57 7.11 -3.31
CA THR A 58 10.58 6.04 -3.23
C THR A 58 10.46 5.08 -4.43
N PRO A 59 11.57 4.49 -4.90
CA PRO A 59 11.55 3.58 -6.05
C PRO A 59 10.56 2.41 -5.91
N GLU A 60 10.32 1.95 -4.70
CA GLU A 60 9.63 0.70 -4.39
C GLU A 60 8.09 0.81 -4.38
N THR A 61 7.52 1.95 -4.80
CA THR A 61 6.04 2.16 -4.78
C THR A 61 5.41 2.01 -6.17
N SER A 62 4.46 1.07 -6.29
CA SER A 62 3.50 0.98 -7.40
C SER A 62 2.09 1.35 -6.93
N THR A 63 1.53 0.68 -5.92
CA THR A 63 0.19 1.02 -5.40
C THR A 63 0.13 2.42 -4.79
N SER A 64 1.08 2.77 -3.91
CA SER A 64 0.99 3.99 -3.10
C SER A 64 1.13 5.28 -3.91
N ILE A 65 1.94 5.30 -4.98
CA ILE A 65 2.00 6.44 -5.91
C ILE A 65 0.66 6.66 -6.62
N LYS A 66 0.02 5.59 -7.08
CA LYS A 66 -1.28 5.69 -7.77
C LYS A 66 -2.37 6.17 -6.80
N LEU A 67 -2.37 5.65 -5.58
CA LEU A 67 -3.26 6.13 -4.52
C LEU A 67 -3.01 7.61 -4.21
N LEU A 68 -1.75 8.03 -4.08
CA LEU A 68 -1.41 9.43 -3.83
C LEU A 68 -1.89 10.36 -4.96
N ARG A 69 -1.71 9.94 -6.23
CA ARG A 69 -2.22 10.69 -7.40
C ARG A 69 -3.74 10.82 -7.36
N LEU A 70 -4.47 9.75 -7.05
CA LEU A 70 -5.92 9.84 -6.86
C LEU A 70 -6.29 10.81 -5.73
N LEU A 71 -5.55 10.82 -4.63
CA LEU A 71 -5.88 11.67 -3.47
C LEU A 71 -5.50 13.14 -3.67
N LEU A 72 -4.42 13.46 -4.38
CA LEU A 72 -4.00 14.84 -4.63
C LEU A 72 -4.59 15.40 -5.93
N ASP A 73 -4.42 14.68 -7.04
CA ASP A 73 -4.80 15.16 -8.37
C ASP A 73 -6.32 15.09 -8.57
N VAL A 74 -6.96 14.01 -8.11
CA VAL A 74 -8.40 13.76 -8.36
C VAL A 74 -9.28 14.25 -7.21
N ARG A 75 -9.11 13.71 -5.99
CA ARG A 75 -9.97 14.06 -4.85
C ARG A 75 -9.87 15.54 -4.50
N ARG A 76 -8.66 16.09 -4.47
CA ARG A 76 -8.39 17.48 -4.10
C ARG A 76 -8.29 18.43 -5.29
N GLY A 77 -8.17 17.91 -6.52
CA GLY A 77 -8.05 18.74 -7.72
C GLY A 77 -6.81 19.63 -7.74
N LEU A 78 -5.69 19.18 -7.16
CA LEU A 78 -4.48 20.01 -7.05
C LEU A 78 -3.75 20.09 -8.40
N PRO A 79 -3.64 21.28 -9.02
CA PRO A 79 -2.95 21.41 -10.29
C PRO A 79 -1.42 21.40 -10.11
N GLY A 80 -0.72 20.85 -11.11
CA GLY A 80 0.73 21.03 -11.26
C GLY A 80 1.60 20.28 -10.25
N VAL A 81 1.05 19.31 -9.51
CA VAL A 81 1.86 18.41 -8.67
C VAL A 81 2.79 17.60 -9.56
N ARG A 82 4.09 17.58 -9.22
CA ARG A 82 5.10 16.82 -9.96
C ARG A 82 5.65 15.70 -9.08
N TYR A 83 5.67 14.49 -9.60
CA TYR A 83 6.12 13.30 -8.90
C TYR A 83 7.47 12.85 -9.46
N VAL A 84 8.50 12.81 -8.63
CA VAL A 84 9.86 12.45 -9.05
C VAL A 84 10.42 11.40 -8.12
N ARG A 85 11.04 10.36 -8.68
CA ARG A 85 11.63 9.29 -7.89
C ARG A 85 13.00 9.68 -7.35
N GLY A 86 13.25 9.37 -6.09
CA GLY A 86 14.59 9.45 -5.49
C GLY A 86 15.12 10.88 -5.26
N LEU A 87 14.25 11.87 -5.09
CA LEU A 87 14.70 13.18 -4.62
C LEU A 87 15.08 13.12 -3.14
N GLU A 88 16.18 13.79 -2.79
CA GLU A 88 16.56 14.04 -1.41
C GLU A 88 15.52 14.93 -0.70
N PRO A 89 15.31 14.77 0.62
CA PRO A 89 14.35 15.57 1.38
C PRO A 89 14.46 17.09 1.20
N ALA A 90 15.68 17.60 1.00
CA ALA A 90 15.91 19.03 0.76
C ALA A 90 15.32 19.51 -0.57
N GLN A 91 15.23 18.64 -1.58
CA GLN A 91 14.89 18.97 -2.96
C GLN A 91 13.37 18.96 -3.23
N GLY A 92 12.56 18.34 -2.37
CA GLY A 92 11.11 18.21 -2.56
C GLY A 92 10.29 18.94 -1.49
N ASP A 93 9.04 19.25 -1.82
CA ASP A 93 8.04 19.83 -0.90
C ASP A 93 7.32 18.77 -0.06
N ALA A 94 7.25 17.55 -0.59
CA ALA A 94 6.63 16.39 0.05
C ALA A 94 7.38 15.11 -0.29
N LEU A 95 7.26 14.09 0.56
CA LEU A 95 7.90 12.78 0.45
C LEU A 95 6.84 11.70 0.68
N LEU A 96 6.59 10.87 -0.32
CA LEU A 96 5.84 9.62 -0.14
C LEU A 96 6.78 8.55 0.38
N MET A 97 6.55 8.10 1.60
CA MET A 97 7.32 7.04 2.25
C MET A 97 6.43 5.84 2.55
N ILE A 98 6.96 4.64 2.34
CA ILE A 98 6.27 3.38 2.61
C ILE A 98 7.06 2.45 3.56
N GLY A 99 6.35 1.52 4.19
CA GLY A 99 6.91 0.48 5.06
C GLY A 99 7.73 1.06 6.21
N ASP A 100 8.80 0.36 6.56
CA ASP A 100 9.65 0.71 7.71
C ASP A 100 10.30 2.09 7.57
N ARG A 101 10.55 2.55 6.34
CA ARG A 101 11.09 3.90 6.12
C ARG A 101 10.07 4.96 6.55
N ALA A 102 8.79 4.78 6.24
CA ALA A 102 7.73 5.67 6.71
C ALA A 102 7.63 5.67 8.23
N MET A 103 7.70 4.47 8.83
CA MET A 103 7.64 4.30 10.28
C MET A 103 8.77 5.02 11.00
N ARG A 104 10.03 4.86 10.56
CA ARG A 104 11.19 5.55 11.14
C ARG A 104 11.07 7.06 11.00
N MET A 105 10.58 7.53 9.85
CA MET A 105 10.46 8.97 9.56
C MET A 105 9.35 9.65 10.36
N ARG A 106 8.37 8.92 10.94
CA ARG A 106 7.40 9.49 11.87
C ARG A 106 8.04 10.11 13.11
N SER A 107 9.07 9.45 13.63
CA SER A 107 9.80 9.91 14.83
C SER A 107 10.96 10.84 14.48
N GLN A 108 11.37 10.88 13.20
CA GLN A 108 12.55 11.60 12.71
C GLN A 108 12.25 12.25 11.36
N ALA A 109 11.20 13.09 11.30
CA ALA A 109 10.85 13.77 10.07
C ALA A 109 11.97 14.75 9.68
N PRO A 110 12.34 14.85 8.39
CA PRO A 110 13.32 15.82 7.94
C PRO A 110 12.91 17.24 8.31
N GLN A 111 13.90 18.11 8.53
CA GLN A 111 13.63 19.49 8.93
C GLN A 111 12.67 20.19 7.96
N GLY A 112 11.65 20.85 8.52
CA GLY A 112 10.62 21.56 7.77
C GLY A 112 9.43 20.71 7.31
N PHE A 113 9.47 19.38 7.44
CA PHE A 113 8.34 18.51 7.15
C PHE A 113 7.43 18.38 8.37
N THR A 114 6.53 19.36 8.54
CA THR A 114 5.67 19.50 9.72
C THR A 114 4.32 18.79 9.60
N HIS A 115 4.01 18.19 8.45
CA HIS A 115 2.76 17.51 8.19
C HIS A 115 3.00 16.06 7.75
N ALA A 116 2.14 15.15 8.22
CA ALA A 116 2.08 13.76 7.76
C ALA A 116 0.62 13.39 7.48
N LEU A 117 0.36 12.91 6.28
CA LEU A 117 -0.95 12.38 5.87
C LEU A 117 -0.83 10.86 5.72
N ASP A 118 -1.73 10.12 6.39
CA ASP A 118 -1.88 8.68 6.15
C ASP A 118 -2.83 8.44 4.97
N LEU A 119 -2.31 7.77 3.94
CA LEU A 119 -3.02 7.58 2.68
C LEU A 119 -4.23 6.65 2.85
N GLY A 120 -4.17 5.70 3.79
CA GLY A 120 -5.28 4.79 4.09
C GLY A 120 -6.42 5.50 4.83
N SER A 121 -6.09 6.37 5.79
CA SER A 121 -7.09 7.25 6.43
C SER A 121 -7.76 8.17 5.42
N ASP A 122 -6.97 8.76 4.54
CA ASP A 122 -7.44 9.69 3.51
C ASP A 122 -8.31 9.00 2.45
N TRP A 123 -7.96 7.76 2.08
CA TRP A 123 -8.81 6.91 1.24
C TRP A 123 -10.14 6.59 1.90
N LEU A 124 -10.11 6.19 3.18
CA LEU A 124 -11.31 5.86 3.94
C LEU A 124 -12.25 7.06 4.06
N GLU A 125 -11.71 8.26 4.32
CA GLU A 125 -12.49 9.49 4.40
C GLU A 125 -13.18 9.80 3.06
N TRP A 126 -12.50 9.55 1.94
CA TRP A 126 -13.06 9.84 0.61
C TRP A 126 -14.10 8.81 0.15
N THR A 127 -13.82 7.53 0.37
CA THR A 127 -14.59 6.43 -0.27
C THR A 127 -15.46 5.65 0.69
N GLY A 128 -15.20 5.73 2.00
CA GLY A 128 -15.83 4.89 3.01
C GLY A 128 -15.37 3.43 3.01
N LEU A 129 -14.43 3.06 2.14
CA LEU A 129 -13.99 1.67 1.90
C LEU A 129 -12.60 1.40 2.51
N PRO A 130 -12.29 0.14 2.87
CA PRO A 130 -10.91 -0.27 3.11
C PRO A 130 -10.06 -0.15 1.84
N PHE A 131 -8.74 -0.22 2.00
CA PHE A 131 -7.79 -0.18 0.89
C PHE A 131 -6.93 -1.45 0.86
N VAL A 132 -6.79 -2.07 -0.31
CA VAL A 132 -5.93 -3.23 -0.54
C VAL A 132 -4.61 -2.74 -1.14
N TYR A 133 -3.52 -2.85 -0.38
CA TYR A 133 -2.19 -2.39 -0.81
C TYR A 133 -1.49 -3.41 -1.71
N ALA A 134 -1.63 -4.69 -1.37
CA ALA A 134 -1.07 -5.82 -2.10
C ALA A 134 -1.94 -7.07 -1.90
N LEU A 135 -1.82 -8.03 -2.82
CA LEU A 135 -2.54 -9.29 -2.79
C LEU A 135 -1.70 -10.43 -3.36
N TRP A 136 -2.00 -11.66 -2.97
CA TRP A 136 -1.34 -12.83 -3.52
C TRP A 136 -1.87 -13.11 -4.93
N ALA A 137 -0.98 -12.96 -5.91
CA ALA A 137 -1.28 -13.16 -7.32
C ALA A 137 -0.53 -14.39 -7.84
N VAL A 138 -1.23 -15.22 -8.59
CA VAL A 138 -0.70 -16.45 -9.18
C VAL A 138 -0.82 -16.40 -10.70
N ARG A 139 0.14 -16.98 -11.41
CA ARG A 139 0.12 -17.04 -12.88
C ARG A 139 -1.13 -17.80 -13.34
N GLY A 140 -1.88 -17.21 -14.27
CA GLY A 140 -3.12 -17.78 -14.79
C GLY A 140 -2.92 -19.16 -15.42
N THR A 141 -1.77 -19.41 -16.03
CA THR A 141 -1.43 -20.69 -16.69
C THR A 141 -1.02 -21.81 -15.73
N LEU A 142 -0.91 -21.56 -14.43
CA LEU A 142 -0.57 -22.59 -13.45
C LEU A 142 -1.74 -23.58 -13.28
N GLU A 143 -1.44 -24.85 -13.03
CA GLU A 143 -2.47 -25.88 -12.86
C GLU A 143 -3.38 -25.60 -11.65
N ALA A 144 -4.67 -25.87 -11.79
CA ALA A 144 -5.66 -25.58 -10.74
C ALA A 144 -5.35 -26.31 -9.42
N ALA A 145 -4.90 -27.57 -9.48
CA ALA A 145 -4.53 -28.33 -8.29
C ALA A 145 -3.37 -27.67 -7.53
N VAL A 146 -2.35 -27.19 -8.25
CA VAL A 146 -1.21 -26.48 -7.67
C VAL A 146 -1.67 -25.16 -7.03
N LYS A 147 -2.55 -24.40 -7.69
CA LYS A 147 -3.12 -23.17 -7.12
C LYS A 147 -3.87 -23.45 -5.81
N THR A 148 -4.67 -24.51 -5.75
CA THR A 148 -5.38 -24.92 -4.52
C THR A 148 -4.41 -25.29 -3.40
N GLU A 149 -3.36 -26.05 -3.69
CA GLU A 149 -2.34 -26.43 -2.70
C GLU A 149 -1.61 -25.19 -2.15
N LEU A 150 -1.19 -24.28 -3.04
CA LEU A 150 -0.53 -23.03 -2.66
C LEU A 150 -1.44 -22.14 -1.80
N GLY A 151 -2.73 -22.05 -2.16
CA GLY A 151 -3.73 -21.31 -1.38
C GLY A 151 -3.91 -21.87 0.02
N ALA A 152 -4.06 -23.18 0.15
CA ALA A 152 -4.18 -23.86 1.44
C ALA A 152 -2.91 -23.69 2.29
N PHE A 153 -1.73 -23.80 1.67
CA PHE A 153 -0.46 -23.59 2.35
C PHE A 153 -0.34 -22.17 2.92
N LEU A 154 -0.63 -21.15 2.11
CA LEU A 154 -0.54 -19.76 2.56
C LEU A 154 -1.56 -19.42 3.64
N ASP A 155 -2.79 -19.93 3.54
CA ASP A 155 -3.82 -19.70 4.57
C ASP A 155 -3.45 -20.37 5.90
N ALA A 156 -2.91 -21.59 5.86
CA ALA A 156 -2.39 -22.28 7.04
C ALA A 156 -1.18 -21.55 7.65
N SER A 157 -0.26 -21.08 6.81
CA SER A 157 0.90 -20.29 7.25
C SER A 157 0.47 -18.99 7.92
N LEU A 158 -0.50 -18.27 7.34
CA LEU A 158 -1.09 -17.09 7.92
C LEU A 158 -1.76 -17.39 9.28
N ALA A 159 -2.54 -18.47 9.38
CA ALA A 159 -3.17 -18.87 10.64
C ALA A 159 -2.12 -19.12 11.74
N ALA A 160 -1.02 -19.81 11.42
CA ALA A 160 0.08 -20.04 12.34
C ALA A 160 0.76 -18.74 12.78
N GLY A 161 1.04 -17.83 11.84
CA GLY A 161 1.64 -16.52 12.14
C GLY A 161 0.76 -15.61 13.00
N LEU A 162 -0.57 -15.64 12.78
CA LEU A 162 -1.52 -14.89 13.60
C LEU A 162 -1.67 -15.48 15.01
N ALA A 163 -1.60 -16.81 15.15
CA ALA A 163 -1.62 -17.46 16.45
C ALA A 163 -0.38 -17.13 17.31
N SER A 164 0.76 -16.86 16.66
CA SER A 164 2.04 -16.49 17.29
C SER A 164 2.37 -15.00 17.13
N LEU A 165 1.38 -14.14 16.86
CA LEU A 165 1.60 -12.75 16.49
C LEU A 165 2.46 -11.94 17.49
N PRO A 166 2.36 -12.10 18.82
CA PRO A 166 3.26 -11.42 19.76
C PRO A 166 4.73 -11.77 19.55
N GLU A 167 5.04 -13.04 19.23
CA GLU A 167 6.40 -13.49 18.96
C GLU A 167 6.90 -12.99 17.60
N VAL A 168 6.04 -13.02 16.57
CA VAL A 168 6.33 -12.40 15.27
C VAL A 168 6.65 -10.92 15.45
N ALA A 169 5.82 -10.18 16.20
CA ALA A 169 6.03 -8.77 16.46
C ALA A 169 7.37 -8.53 17.16
N ARG A 170 7.72 -9.33 18.17
CA ARG A 170 9.00 -9.24 18.88
C ARG A 170 10.19 -9.47 17.95
N GLN A 171 10.11 -10.44 17.04
CA GLN A 171 11.18 -10.75 16.09
C GLN A 171 11.32 -9.69 14.98
N GLN A 172 10.21 -9.06 14.58
CA GLN A 172 10.17 -8.04 13.53
C GLN A 172 10.30 -6.62 14.09
N THR A 173 10.50 -6.44 15.40
CA THR A 173 10.61 -5.12 16.01
C THR A 173 11.91 -4.45 15.58
N GLU A 174 11.77 -3.33 14.89
CA GLU A 174 12.87 -2.48 14.44
C GLU A 174 13.21 -1.38 15.47
N ALA A 175 14.38 -0.77 15.30
CA ALA A 175 14.78 0.38 16.13
C ALA A 175 13.75 1.51 16.06
N GLY A 176 13.30 1.97 17.24
CA GLY A 176 12.30 3.04 17.37
C GLY A 176 10.86 2.57 17.57
N TRP A 177 10.62 1.26 17.65
CA TRP A 177 9.33 0.67 18.01
C TRP A 177 9.48 -0.28 19.20
N THR A 178 8.44 -0.40 19.99
CA THR A 178 8.28 -1.48 20.97
C THR A 178 7.60 -2.69 20.32
N PRO A 179 7.82 -3.92 20.83
CA PRO A 179 7.09 -5.10 20.36
C PRO A 179 5.57 -4.94 20.43
N ALA A 180 5.06 -4.24 21.44
CA ALA A 180 3.63 -3.95 21.57
C ALA A 180 3.11 -3.02 20.45
N GLU A 181 3.87 -1.99 20.09
CA GLU A 181 3.52 -1.12 18.96
C GLU A 181 3.58 -1.88 17.63
N MET A 182 4.59 -2.73 17.44
CA MET A 182 4.71 -3.57 16.24
C MET A 182 3.55 -4.57 16.14
N GLU A 183 3.17 -5.21 17.24
CA GLU A 183 2.00 -6.09 17.29
C GLU A 183 0.73 -5.31 16.94
N ALA A 184 0.53 -4.14 17.55
CA ALA A 184 -0.61 -3.27 17.28
C ALA A 184 -0.63 -2.79 15.81
N TYR A 185 0.52 -2.60 15.17
CA TYR A 185 0.62 -2.31 13.75
C TYR A 185 0.19 -3.52 12.90
N LEU A 186 0.76 -4.70 13.15
CA LEU A 186 0.44 -5.91 12.39
C LEU A 186 -1.04 -6.31 12.51
N ARG A 187 -1.67 -6.04 13.66
CA ARG A 187 -3.11 -6.28 13.89
C ARG A 187 -4.04 -5.36 13.10
N ARG A 188 -3.55 -4.25 12.54
CA ARG A 188 -4.40 -3.32 11.75
C ARG A 188 -4.75 -3.85 10.37
N PHE A 189 -3.99 -4.81 9.86
CA PHE A 189 -4.19 -5.32 8.53
C PHE A 189 -5.20 -6.47 8.50
N HIS A 190 -6.01 -6.48 7.44
CA HIS A 190 -6.79 -7.61 7.00
C HIS A 190 -5.92 -8.44 6.06
N TYR A 191 -5.58 -9.65 6.48
CA TYR A 191 -4.77 -10.58 5.67
C TYR A 191 -5.60 -11.55 4.84
N ARG A 192 -6.84 -11.81 5.28
CA ARG A 192 -7.88 -12.49 4.51
C ARG A 192 -8.79 -11.40 3.94
N LEU A 193 -8.82 -11.26 2.63
CA LEU A 193 -9.55 -10.19 1.96
C LEU A 193 -11.04 -10.54 1.92
N GLY A 194 -11.86 -9.77 2.64
CA GLY A 194 -13.30 -9.94 2.67
C GLY A 194 -14.03 -9.17 1.58
N PRO A 195 -15.37 -9.28 1.50
CA PRO A 195 -16.16 -8.59 0.49
C PRO A 195 -15.97 -7.07 0.46
N GLU A 196 -15.81 -6.43 1.63
CA GLU A 196 -15.56 -4.98 1.71
C GLU A 196 -14.17 -4.60 1.19
N ASP A 197 -13.15 -5.44 1.44
CA ASP A 197 -11.80 -5.24 0.91
C ASP A 197 -11.81 -5.33 -0.62
N LEU A 198 -12.54 -6.31 -1.17
CA LEU A 198 -12.68 -6.47 -2.62
C LEU A 198 -13.43 -5.31 -3.27
N LYS A 199 -14.50 -4.78 -2.64
CA LYS A 199 -15.14 -3.53 -3.08
C LYS A 199 -14.17 -2.35 -3.08
N GLY A 200 -13.29 -2.26 -2.08
CA GLY A 200 -12.23 -1.26 -2.03
C GLY A 200 -11.26 -1.38 -3.21
N LEU A 201 -10.85 -2.60 -3.56
CA LEU A 201 -10.01 -2.88 -4.73
C LEU A 201 -10.71 -2.54 -6.05
N GLU A 202 -11.97 -2.93 -6.22
CA GLU A 202 -12.79 -2.61 -7.39
C GLU A 202 -12.93 -1.09 -7.56
N ARG A 203 -13.21 -0.37 -6.46
CA ARG A 203 -13.31 1.10 -6.47
C ARG A 203 -11.97 1.74 -6.85
N PHE A 204 -10.86 1.20 -6.37
CA PHE A 204 -9.54 1.66 -6.75
C PHE A 204 -9.29 1.47 -8.25
N GLU A 205 -9.59 0.28 -8.80
CA GLU A 205 -9.50 0.01 -10.24
C GLU A 205 -10.36 0.97 -11.07
N GLU A 206 -11.63 1.16 -10.70
CA GLU A 206 -12.57 2.06 -11.37
C GLU A 206 -11.98 3.49 -11.47
N LEU A 207 -11.45 4.00 -10.36
CA LEU A 207 -10.85 5.33 -10.31
C LEU A 207 -9.56 5.41 -11.15
N LEU A 208 -8.71 4.38 -11.11
CA LEU A 208 -7.51 4.37 -11.94
C LEU A 208 -7.84 4.35 -13.42
N ARG A 209 -8.86 3.59 -13.85
CA ARG A 209 -9.32 3.56 -15.25
C ARG A 209 -9.92 4.90 -15.67
N ARG A 210 -10.80 5.47 -14.84
CA ARG A 210 -11.48 6.75 -15.12
C ARG A 210 -10.50 7.91 -15.33
N HIS A 211 -9.35 7.87 -14.67
CA HIS A 211 -8.34 8.94 -14.70
C HIS A 211 -7.04 8.53 -15.43
N ASP A 212 -7.08 7.45 -16.23
CA ASP A 212 -5.96 6.96 -17.05
C ASP A 212 -4.67 6.64 -16.27
N LEU A 213 -4.79 6.28 -14.99
CA LEU A 213 -3.67 6.01 -14.09
C LEU A 213 -3.21 4.54 -14.10
N ILE A 214 -3.95 3.62 -14.74
CA ILE A 214 -3.55 2.20 -14.83
C ILE A 214 -2.25 2.01 -15.65
N ALA A 215 -2.07 2.75 -16.75
CA ALA A 215 -0.99 2.49 -17.71
C ALA A 215 0.30 3.32 -17.52
N HIS A 216 0.25 4.42 -16.75
CA HIS A 216 1.31 5.45 -16.73
C HIS A 216 2.23 5.35 -15.51
N ASP A 217 3.46 4.90 -15.69
CA ASP A 217 4.53 5.04 -14.68
C ASP A 217 5.34 6.32 -14.88
#